data_AF-A0A0P0VLA8-F1
#
_entry.id   AF-A0A0P0VLA8-F1
#
_cell.length_a   1.000
_cell.length_b   1.000
_cell.length_c   1.000
_cell.angle_alpha   90.00
_cell.angle_beta   90.00
_cell.angle_gamma   90.00
#
_symmetry.space_group_name_H-M   'P 1'
#
loop_
_entity.id
_entity.type
_entity.pdbx_description
1 polymer ?
#
loop_
_entity_poly.entity_id
_entity_poly.type
_entity_poly.pdbx_seq_one_letter_code
_entity_poly.pdbx_strand_id
1 'polypeptide(L)'
;LTRCPHIMSYSVNDNLRPTAEYFQSIGADAASLIQKSPQAFGLNIEAKLKPITEFFLERDFTMEEIGTMANRFGIIHTLSMEDNLLPKYEYFLTMGYPRNELVKFPQYFGYSLEQRIKPRYARMIDCGVRLILNQLLSVSDSRFEDILRKRMDGI
;
A
#
# COMPACT_ATOMS: atom_id res chain seq x y z
N LEU A 1 -6.80 -4.43 -21.28
CA LEU A 1 -7.30 -3.06 -21.53
C LEU A 1 -8.68 -2.76 -20.92
N THR A 2 -9.31 -3.68 -20.18
CA THR A 2 -10.69 -3.52 -19.65
C THR A 2 -10.81 -2.75 -18.32
N ARG A 3 -9.71 -2.34 -17.67
CA ARG A 3 -9.75 -1.76 -16.31
C ARG A 3 -9.71 -0.22 -16.24
N CYS A 4 -9.45 0.49 -17.34
CA CYS A 4 -9.57 1.95 -17.44
C CYS A 4 -9.75 2.36 -18.90
N PRO A 5 -10.98 2.57 -19.39
CA PRO A 5 -11.22 2.97 -20.78
C PRO A 5 -10.58 4.34 -21.11
N HIS A 6 -10.38 5.21 -20.11
CA HIS A 6 -9.81 6.54 -20.28
C HIS A 6 -8.28 6.57 -20.47
N ILE A 7 -7.56 5.46 -20.27
CA ILE A 7 -6.09 5.49 -20.48
C ILE A 7 -5.72 5.83 -21.92
N MET A 8 -6.60 5.51 -22.89
CA MET A 8 -6.41 5.88 -24.30
C MET A 8 -6.55 7.38 -24.57
N SER A 9 -7.08 8.15 -23.61
CA SER A 9 -7.18 9.62 -23.69
C SER A 9 -5.95 10.33 -23.15
N TYR A 10 -5.04 9.62 -22.48
CA TYR A 10 -3.81 10.21 -21.97
C TYR A 10 -2.81 10.46 -23.10
N SER A 11 -2.18 11.62 -23.09
CA SER A 11 -1.12 11.94 -24.04
C SER A 11 0.05 10.99 -23.82
N VAL A 12 0.52 10.38 -24.90
CA VAL A 12 1.69 9.50 -24.85
C VAL A 12 2.92 10.27 -24.37
N ASN A 13 3.11 11.48 -24.88
CA ASN A 13 4.31 12.28 -24.62
C ASN A 13 4.20 13.09 -23.33
N ASP A 14 2.99 13.51 -22.93
CA ASP A 14 2.82 14.37 -21.75
C ASP A 14 2.46 13.59 -20.48
N ASN A 15 1.92 12.36 -20.61
CA ASN A 15 1.48 11.56 -19.48
C ASN A 15 2.17 10.18 -19.45
N LEU A 16 1.93 9.34 -20.46
CA LEU A 16 2.29 7.92 -20.37
C LEU A 16 3.80 7.70 -20.29
N ARG A 17 4.59 8.32 -21.18
CA ARG A 17 6.05 8.16 -21.21
C ARG A 17 6.73 8.78 -19.98
N PRO A 18 6.48 10.05 -19.61
CA PRO A 18 7.10 10.65 -18.42
C PRO A 18 6.77 9.87 -17.15
N THR A 19 5.52 9.40 -17.01
CA THR A 19 5.12 8.64 -15.82
C THR A 19 5.73 7.24 -15.80
N ALA A 20 5.90 6.60 -16.96
CA ALA A 20 6.62 5.33 -17.06
C ALA A 20 8.09 5.48 -16.66
N GLU A 21 8.77 6.51 -17.17
CA GLU A 21 10.16 6.84 -16.84
C GLU A 21 10.30 7.14 -15.34
N TYR A 22 9.36 7.90 -14.77
CA TYR A 22 9.30 8.15 -13.34
C TYR A 22 9.18 6.85 -12.53
N PHE A 23 8.23 5.98 -12.87
CA PHE A 23 8.06 4.71 -12.17
C PHE A 23 9.30 3.81 -12.28
N GLN A 24 9.97 3.79 -13.43
CA GLN A 24 11.25 3.10 -13.59
C GLN A 24 12.36 3.69 -12.72
N SER A 25 12.41 5.02 -12.59
CA SER A 25 13.42 5.71 -11.75
C SER A 25 13.31 5.37 -10.26
N ILE A 26 12.11 5.00 -9.79
CA ILE A 26 11.87 4.52 -8.43
C ILE A 26 11.87 2.99 -8.34
N GLY A 27 12.46 2.29 -9.31
CA GLY A 27 12.60 0.83 -9.29
C GLY A 27 11.29 0.06 -9.51
N ALA A 28 10.23 0.70 -10.00
CA ALA A 28 8.97 0.03 -10.33
C ALA A 28 8.96 -0.50 -11.78
N ASP A 29 8.12 -1.51 -12.02
CA ASP A 29 7.87 -2.05 -13.35
C ASP A 29 6.67 -1.32 -13.93
N ALA A 30 6.96 -0.31 -14.75
CA ALA A 30 5.94 0.50 -15.39
C ALA A 30 4.97 -0.33 -16.26
N ALA A 31 5.42 -1.42 -16.88
CA ALA A 31 4.57 -2.28 -17.70
C ALA A 31 3.59 -3.11 -16.85
N SER A 32 4.02 -3.58 -15.68
CA SER A 32 3.12 -4.18 -14.68
C SER A 32 2.13 -3.15 -14.14
N LEU A 33 2.61 -1.94 -13.81
CA LEU A 33 1.77 -0.88 -13.26
C LEU A 33 0.70 -0.40 -14.22
N ILE A 34 1.01 -0.19 -15.50
CA ILE A 34 0.02 0.30 -16.48
C ILE A 34 -1.13 -0.71 -16.69
N GLN A 35 -0.85 -2.01 -16.51
CA GLN A 35 -1.87 -3.05 -16.60
C GLN A 35 -2.73 -3.14 -15.33
N LYS A 36 -2.10 -3.03 -14.15
CA LYS A 36 -2.77 -3.24 -12.85
C LYS A 36 -3.44 -1.98 -12.31
N SER A 37 -2.81 -0.83 -12.52
CA SER A 37 -3.21 0.50 -12.03
C SER A 37 -3.01 1.58 -13.11
N PRO A 38 -3.66 1.44 -14.29
CA PRO A 38 -3.58 2.40 -15.40
C PRO A 38 -3.86 3.86 -15.00
N GLN A 39 -4.72 4.08 -14.00
CA GLN A 39 -5.04 5.41 -13.48
C GLN A 39 -3.83 6.14 -12.90
N ALA A 40 -2.81 5.43 -12.41
CA ALA A 40 -1.60 6.04 -11.86
C ALA A 40 -0.80 6.82 -12.92
N PHE A 41 -0.95 6.46 -14.20
CA PHE A 41 -0.28 7.11 -15.34
C PHE A 41 -0.91 8.43 -15.77
N GLY A 42 -2.05 8.79 -15.18
CA GLY A 42 -2.69 10.10 -15.37
C GLY A 42 -2.43 11.07 -14.23
N LEU A 43 -1.70 10.64 -13.20
CA LEU A 43 -1.40 11.50 -12.06
C LEU A 43 -0.27 12.46 -12.41
N ASN A 44 -0.35 13.66 -11.88
CA ASN A 44 0.75 14.62 -12.00
C ASN A 44 1.95 14.15 -11.16
N ILE A 45 3.13 14.07 -11.78
CA ILE A 45 4.33 13.56 -11.12
C ILE A 45 4.71 14.44 -9.91
N GLU A 46 4.90 15.75 -10.12
CA GLU A 46 5.35 16.68 -9.08
C GLU A 46 4.30 16.90 -7.98
N ALA A 47 3.01 16.93 -8.34
CA ALA A 47 1.94 17.23 -7.39
C ALA A 47 1.35 16.00 -6.68
N LYS A 48 1.59 14.77 -7.18
CA LYS A 48 1.03 13.54 -6.60
C LYS A 48 2.05 12.42 -6.40
N LEU A 49 2.79 12.03 -7.43
CA LEU A 49 3.66 10.85 -7.33
C LEU A 49 4.90 11.11 -6.46
N LYS A 50 5.59 12.22 -6.73
CA LYS A 50 6.83 12.61 -6.06
C LYS A 50 6.67 12.85 -4.56
N PRO A 51 5.64 13.57 -4.08
CA PRO A 51 5.42 13.70 -2.64
C PRO A 51 5.25 12.36 -1.92
N ILE A 52 4.60 11.37 -2.55
CA ILE A 52 4.42 10.03 -1.97
C ILE A 52 5.76 9.28 -1.92
N THR A 53 6.58 9.40 -2.96
CA THR A 53 7.94 8.83 -2.94
C THR A 53 8.80 9.48 -1.87
N GLU A 54 8.82 10.82 -1.78
CA GLU A 54 9.56 11.58 -0.76
C GLU A 54 9.12 11.20 0.64
N PHE A 55 7.80 11.06 0.88
CA PHE A 55 7.26 10.59 2.14
C PHE A 55 7.89 9.26 2.60
N PHE A 56 8.02 8.28 1.70
CA PHE A 56 8.64 6.99 2.04
C PHE A 56 10.18 7.09 2.15
N LEU A 57 10.84 7.89 1.32
CA LEU A 57 12.29 8.10 1.41
C LEU A 57 12.70 8.73 2.75
N GLU A 58 11.97 9.73 3.22
CA GLU A 58 12.16 10.37 4.54
C GLU A 58 11.99 9.39 5.71
N ARG A 59 11.39 8.22 5.44
CA ARG A 59 11.10 7.15 6.41
C ARG A 59 11.99 5.92 6.19
N ASP A 60 13.15 6.14 5.57
CA ASP A 60 14.22 5.17 5.32
C ASP A 60 13.81 3.98 4.44
N PHE A 61 12.78 4.13 3.61
CA PHE A 61 12.52 3.17 2.55
C PHE A 61 13.48 3.41 1.39
N THR A 62 14.01 2.34 0.79
CA THR A 62 14.82 2.48 -0.42
C THR A 62 13.93 2.70 -1.64
N MET A 63 14.49 3.26 -2.72
CA MET A 63 13.79 3.35 -4.00
C MET A 63 13.25 1.98 -4.44
N GLU A 64 14.03 0.91 -4.32
CA GLU A 64 13.60 -0.45 -4.67
C GLU A 64 12.41 -0.95 -3.82
N GLU A 65 12.40 -0.65 -2.52
CA GLU A 65 11.26 -0.96 -1.65
C GLU A 65 10.01 -0.18 -2.07
N ILE A 66 10.16 1.10 -2.42
CA ILE A 66 9.06 1.95 -2.92
C ILE A 66 8.52 1.40 -4.25
N GLY A 67 9.40 1.05 -5.20
CA GLY A 67 9.01 0.43 -6.46
C GLY A 67 8.31 -0.92 -6.27
N THR A 68 8.75 -1.70 -5.28
CA THR A 68 8.08 -2.93 -4.86
C THR A 68 6.67 -2.66 -4.34
N MET A 69 6.51 -1.65 -3.48
CA MET A 69 5.20 -1.25 -2.94
C MET A 69 4.27 -0.77 -4.05
N ALA A 70 4.76 0.08 -4.95
CA ALA A 70 4.05 0.57 -6.13
C ALA A 70 3.50 -0.60 -6.96
N ASN A 71 4.35 -1.54 -7.34
CA ASN A 71 3.95 -2.71 -8.15
C ASN A 71 2.90 -3.60 -7.46
N ARG A 72 2.98 -3.75 -6.14
CA ARG A 72 2.05 -4.57 -5.34
C ARG A 72 0.71 -3.87 -5.12
N PHE A 73 0.72 -2.55 -4.98
CA PHE A 73 -0.46 -1.76 -4.65
C PHE A 73 -0.41 -0.39 -5.33
N GLY A 74 -0.58 -0.36 -6.65
CA GLY A 74 -0.43 0.88 -7.44
C GLY A 74 -1.41 2.01 -7.07
N ILE A 75 -2.52 1.67 -6.40
CA ILE A 75 -3.48 2.61 -5.81
C ILE A 75 -2.84 3.47 -4.70
N ILE A 76 -1.69 3.08 -4.14
CA ILE A 76 -0.97 3.87 -3.13
C ILE A 76 -0.76 5.33 -3.56
N HIS A 77 -0.53 5.57 -4.86
CA HIS A 77 -0.30 6.90 -5.43
C HIS A 77 -1.55 7.78 -5.51
N THR A 78 -2.75 7.20 -5.36
CA THR A 78 -4.02 7.93 -5.37
C THR A 78 -4.50 8.27 -3.97
N LEU A 79 -3.80 7.83 -2.92
CA LEU A 79 -4.23 8.05 -1.54
C LEU A 79 -3.88 9.47 -1.07
N SER A 80 -4.74 10.04 -0.21
CA SER A 80 -4.45 11.32 0.45
C SER A 80 -3.24 11.19 1.38
N MET A 81 -2.34 12.17 1.35
CA MET A 81 -1.20 12.20 2.24
C MET A 81 -1.65 12.41 3.69
N GLU A 82 -2.46 13.44 3.91
CA GLU A 82 -2.90 13.90 5.24
C GLU A 82 -4.01 13.02 5.82
N ASP A 83 -4.97 12.60 5.00
CA ASP A 83 -6.13 11.84 5.50
C ASP A 83 -5.93 10.32 5.49
N ASN A 84 -4.84 9.83 4.88
CA ASN A 84 -4.64 8.39 4.70
C ASN A 84 -3.21 7.93 5.01
N LEU A 85 -2.22 8.32 4.21
CA LEU A 85 -0.86 7.77 4.33
C LEU A 85 -0.23 8.10 5.68
N LEU A 86 -0.19 9.37 6.04
CA LEU A 86 0.42 9.84 7.28
C LEU A 86 -0.25 9.22 8.54
N PRO A 87 -1.57 9.36 8.77
CA PRO A 87 -2.19 8.84 10.00
C PRO A 87 -2.08 7.32 10.12
N LYS A 88 -2.11 6.58 9.00
CA LYS A 88 -1.91 5.12 9.03
C LYS A 88 -0.46 4.75 9.27
N TYR A 89 0.49 5.50 8.73
CA TYR A 89 1.90 5.27 9.01
C TYR A 89 2.22 5.53 10.49
N GLU A 90 1.73 6.63 11.06
CA GLU A 90 1.90 6.93 12.49
C GLU A 90 1.32 5.82 13.38
N TYR A 91 0.12 5.31 13.04
CA TYR A 91 -0.43 4.17 13.76
C TYR A 91 0.40 2.89 13.57
N PHE A 92 0.91 2.63 12.37
CA PHE A 92 1.80 1.49 12.11
C PHE A 92 3.03 1.49 13.03
N LEU A 93 3.63 2.66 13.29
CA LEU A 93 4.76 2.79 14.22
C LEU A 93 4.40 2.31 15.64
N THR A 94 3.17 2.59 16.11
CA THR A 94 2.71 2.12 17.42
C THR A 94 2.47 0.60 17.48
N MET A 95 2.26 -0.05 16.33
CA MET A 95 1.95 -1.48 16.27
C MET A 95 3.18 -2.39 16.42
N GLY A 96 4.39 -1.80 16.42
CA GLY A 96 5.67 -2.49 16.59
C GLY A 96 6.01 -3.49 15.49
N TYR A 97 5.43 -3.33 14.29
CA TYR A 97 5.81 -4.16 13.13
C TYR A 97 7.10 -3.66 12.51
N PRO A 98 7.96 -4.56 11.98
CA PRO A 98 9.11 -4.12 11.21
C PRO A 98 8.64 -3.44 9.93
N ARG A 99 9.30 -2.35 9.53
CA ARG A 99 8.98 -1.57 8.32
C ARG A 99 8.79 -2.42 7.06
N ASN A 100 9.57 -3.50 6.91
CA ASN A 100 9.47 -4.45 5.81
C ASN A 100 8.06 -5.10 5.65
N GLU A 101 7.23 -5.12 6.69
CA GLU A 101 5.83 -5.55 6.56
C GLU A 101 5.01 -4.64 5.62
N LEU A 102 5.31 -3.34 5.58
CA LEU A 102 4.68 -2.41 4.63
C LEU A 102 5.15 -2.66 3.19
N VAL A 103 6.40 -3.09 3.00
CA VAL A 103 6.91 -3.48 1.67
C VAL A 103 6.24 -4.77 1.19
N LYS A 104 6.08 -5.74 2.08
CA LYS A 104 5.41 -7.02 1.79
C LYS A 104 3.91 -6.86 1.57
N PHE A 105 3.27 -5.95 2.31
CA PHE A 105 1.82 -5.75 2.32
C PHE A 105 1.42 -4.26 2.31
N PRO A 106 1.70 -3.52 1.22
CA PRO A 106 1.34 -2.10 1.11
C PRO A 106 -0.17 -1.85 1.08
N GLN A 107 -0.98 -2.90 0.84
CA GLN A 107 -2.44 -2.86 0.96
C GLN A 107 -2.90 -2.46 2.38
N TYR A 108 -2.01 -2.48 3.38
CA TYR A 108 -2.22 -1.85 4.67
C TYR A 108 -2.87 -0.46 4.54
N PHE A 109 -2.34 0.40 3.66
CA PHE A 109 -2.87 1.75 3.44
C PHE A 109 -4.25 1.78 2.76
N GLY A 110 -4.71 0.66 2.21
CA GLY A 110 -6.05 0.52 1.65
C GLY A 110 -7.15 0.24 2.68
N TYR A 111 -6.81 -0.24 3.88
CA TYR A 111 -7.80 -0.55 4.91
C TYR A 111 -8.16 0.66 5.76
N SER A 112 -9.40 0.71 6.25
CA SER A 112 -9.85 1.76 7.17
C SER A 112 -9.09 1.70 8.49
N LEU A 113 -8.55 2.85 8.93
CA LEU A 113 -7.82 2.93 10.19
C LEU A 113 -8.75 2.60 11.38
N GLU A 114 -9.90 3.26 11.44
CA GLU A 114 -10.85 3.13 12.55
C GLU A 114 -11.69 1.85 12.50
N GLN A 115 -12.06 1.38 11.30
CA GLN A 115 -13.01 0.26 11.16
C GLN A 115 -12.33 -1.09 10.96
N ARG A 116 -11.03 -1.13 10.62
CA ARG A 116 -10.33 -2.38 10.29
C ARG A 116 -9.00 -2.53 11.01
N ILE A 117 -8.11 -1.55 10.91
CA ILE A 117 -6.74 -1.67 11.41
C ILE A 117 -6.73 -1.66 12.95
N LYS A 118 -7.30 -0.62 13.58
CA LYS A 118 -7.35 -0.48 15.03
C LYS A 118 -8.11 -1.62 15.72
N PRO A 119 -9.35 -1.96 15.34
CA PRO A 119 -10.11 -2.99 16.05
C PRO A 119 -9.46 -4.37 15.97
N ARG A 120 -8.92 -4.76 14.81
CA ARG A 120 -8.28 -6.06 14.65
C ARG A 120 -6.92 -6.13 15.36
N TYR A 121 -6.16 -5.04 15.35
CA TYR A 121 -4.91 -4.99 16.11
C TYR A 121 -5.16 -5.13 17.61
N ALA A 122 -6.11 -4.37 18.18
CA ALA A 122 -6.50 -4.49 19.57
C ALA A 122 -6.94 -5.93 19.91
N ARG A 123 -7.83 -6.49 19.09
CA ARG A 123 -8.31 -7.87 19.26
C ARG A 123 -7.18 -8.91 19.23
N MET A 124 -6.20 -8.74 18.35
CA MET A 124 -5.02 -9.61 18.26
C MET A 124 -4.16 -9.54 19.52
N ILE A 125 -3.96 -8.33 20.07
CA ILE A 125 -3.20 -8.10 21.31
C ILE A 125 -3.93 -8.69 22.52
N ASP A 126 -5.25 -8.51 22.62
CA ASP A 126 -6.07 -9.08 23.70
C ASP A 126 -6.00 -10.62 23.73
N CYS A 127 -5.88 -11.25 22.55
CA CYS A 127 -5.69 -12.69 22.41
C CYS A 127 -4.25 -13.15 22.71
N GLY A 128 -3.30 -12.24 22.93
CA GLY A 128 -1.90 -12.57 23.20
C GLY A 128 -1.15 -13.18 22.02
N VAL A 129 -1.62 -12.96 20.78
CA VAL A 129 -1.02 -13.56 19.58
C VAL A 129 -0.39 -12.49 18.69
N ARG A 130 0.53 -12.91 17.79
CA ARG A 130 1.14 -12.03 16.79
C ARG A 130 0.92 -12.60 15.39
N LEU A 131 0.16 -11.87 14.58
CA LEU A 131 -0.07 -12.17 13.17
C LEU A 131 0.74 -11.22 12.29
N ILE A 132 1.07 -11.63 11.07
CA ILE A 132 1.59 -10.72 10.02
C ILE A 132 0.45 -9.83 9.49
N LEU A 133 0.77 -8.66 8.91
CA LEU A 133 -0.25 -7.69 8.50
C LEU A 133 -1.30 -8.26 7.53
N ASN A 134 -0.86 -9.09 6.59
CA ASN A 134 -1.76 -9.72 5.63
C ASN A 134 -2.82 -10.59 6.34
N GLN A 135 -2.39 -11.44 7.28
CA GLN A 135 -3.31 -12.30 8.05
C GLN A 135 -4.22 -11.47 8.96
N LEU A 136 -3.71 -10.35 9.49
CA LEU A 136 -4.47 -9.43 10.32
C LEU A 136 -5.59 -8.73 9.53
N LEU A 137 -5.34 -8.28 8.29
CA LEU A 137 -6.21 -7.30 7.63
C LEU A 137 -6.99 -7.83 6.41
N SER A 138 -6.47 -8.81 5.67
CA SER A 138 -7.03 -9.19 4.37
C SER A 138 -8.16 -10.21 4.42
N VAL A 139 -8.15 -11.07 5.43
CA VAL A 139 -9.13 -12.15 5.57
C VAL A 139 -10.50 -11.64 6.04
N SER A 140 -11.56 -12.43 5.80
CA SER A 140 -12.90 -12.15 6.34
C SER A 140 -12.91 -12.10 7.87
N ASP A 141 -13.95 -11.54 8.47
CA ASP A 141 -14.05 -11.46 9.94
C ASP A 141 -14.13 -12.86 10.58
N SER A 142 -14.90 -13.77 9.99
CA SER A 142 -14.96 -15.18 10.43
C SER A 142 -13.57 -15.84 10.38
N ARG A 143 -12.85 -15.67 9.27
CA ARG A 143 -11.53 -16.26 9.09
C ARG A 143 -10.49 -15.63 10.02
N PHE A 144 -10.62 -14.34 10.31
CA PHE A 144 -9.77 -13.65 11.28
C PHE A 144 -9.92 -14.27 12.68
N GLU A 145 -11.16 -14.43 13.17
CA GLU A 145 -11.41 -15.07 14.47
C GLU A 145 -10.96 -16.54 14.48
N ASP A 146 -11.15 -17.29 13.39
CA ASP A 146 -10.64 -18.66 13.27
C ASP A 146 -9.12 -18.74 13.42
N ILE A 147 -8.38 -17.79 12.82
CA ILE A 147 -6.92 -17.74 12.93
C ILE A 147 -6.51 -17.43 14.37
N LEU A 148 -7.18 -16.48 15.04
CA LEU A 148 -6.89 -16.16 16.44
C LEU A 148 -7.10 -17.39 17.34
N ARG A 149 -8.26 -18.06 17.24
CA ARG A 149 -8.55 -19.27 18.04
C ARG A 149 -7.47 -20.33 17.86
N LYS A 150 -7.12 -20.66 16.61
CA LYS A 150 -6.08 -21.66 16.33
C LYS A 150 -4.72 -21.32 16.93
N ARG A 151 -4.32 -20.04 16.88
CA ARG A 151 -3.05 -19.59 17.46
C ARG A 151 -3.06 -19.59 18.99
N MET A 152 -4.21 -19.34 19.61
CA MET A 152 -4.39 -19.43 21.06
C MET A 152 -4.33 -20.89 21.55
N ASP A 153 -4.90 -21.81 20.76
CA ASP A 153 -4.96 -23.25 21.08
C ASP A 153 -3.62 -23.98 20.87
N GLY A 154 -2.58 -23.30 20.36
CA GLY A 154 -1.24 -23.85 20.19
C GLY A 154 -1.09 -24.88 19.05
N ILE A 155 -2.00 -24.87 18.06
CA ILE A 155 -1.98 -25.76 16.89
C ILE A 155 -1.39 -25.06 15.66
#